data_AF-A0A7Y0SDR6-F1
#
_entry.id   AF-A0A7Y0SDR6-F1
#
_cell.length_a   1.000
_cell.length_b   1.000
_cell.length_c   1.000
_cell.angle_alpha   90.00
_cell.angle_beta   90.00
_cell.angle_gamma   90.00
#
_symmetry.space_group_name_H-M   'P 1'
#
loop_
_entity.id
_entity.type
_entity.pdbx_description
1 polymer ?
#
loop_
_entity_poly.entity_id
_entity_poly.type
_entity_poly.pdbx_seq_one_letter_code
_entity_poly.pdbx_strand_id
1 'polypeptide(L)'
;RKNGNFTMHMMAPSSVGLPFGCYARYLLLWVSTQAVRNKSKLDNGFITEQEARKLELGDSQSSFMKKLGVRSSGGENGPIGPFKDQMRRLFKT
;
A
#
# COMPACT_ATOMS: atom_id res chain seq x y z
N ARG A 1 12.65 -10.35 10.95
CA ARG A 1 13.76 -9.36 10.93
C ARG A 1 14.09 -8.99 12.37
N LYS A 2 15.37 -8.97 12.76
CA LYS A 2 15.80 -8.51 14.08
C LYS A 2 16.47 -7.13 13.95
N ASN A 3 16.09 -6.19 14.80
CA ASN A 3 16.68 -4.85 14.90
C ASN A 3 16.91 -4.52 16.38
N GLY A 4 18.14 -4.71 16.86
CA GLY A 4 18.46 -4.61 18.29
C GLY A 4 17.61 -5.58 19.12
N ASN A 5 16.86 -5.02 20.07
CA ASN A 5 15.97 -5.75 20.98
C ASN A 5 14.62 -6.11 20.34
N PHE A 6 14.33 -5.63 19.12
CA PHE A 6 13.07 -5.91 18.45
C PHE A 6 13.22 -7.06 17.45
N THR A 7 12.34 -8.05 17.56
CA THR A 7 12.20 -9.11 16.57
C THR A 7 10.82 -9.04 15.95
N MET A 8 10.77 -8.83 14.64
CA MET A 8 9.55 -8.81 13.86
C MET A 8 9.39 -10.15 13.13
N HIS A 9 8.29 -10.84 13.42
CA HIS A 9 7.79 -11.99 12.67
C HIS A 9 6.62 -11.54 11.81
N MET A 10 6.63 -11.89 10.52
CA MET A 10 5.52 -11.64 9.62
C MET A 10 4.96 -12.98 9.15
N MET A 11 3.64 -13.12 9.23
CA MET A 11 2.93 -14.31 8.76
C MET A 11 2.00 -13.90 7.62
N ALA A 12 1.92 -14.74 6.59
CA ALA A 12 0.97 -14.57 5.49
C ALA A 12 0.47 -15.95 5.04
N PRO A 13 -0.78 -16.07 4.58
CA PRO A 13 -1.26 -17.30 3.95
C PRO A 13 -0.33 -17.71 2.81
N SER A 14 0.01 -19.00 2.72
CA SER A 14 0.92 -19.52 1.69
C SER A 14 0.45 -19.24 0.26
N SER A 15 -0.87 -19.16 0.05
CA SER A 15 -1.50 -18.87 -1.24
C SER A 15 -1.28 -17.44 -1.76
N VAL A 16 -0.93 -16.50 -0.87
CA VAL A 16 -0.71 -15.09 -1.22
C VAL A 16 0.74 -14.70 -0.95
N GLY A 17 1.31 -15.10 0.18
CA GLY A 17 2.68 -14.80 0.59
C GLY A 17 2.89 -13.35 1.02
N LEU A 18 4.08 -13.05 1.53
CA LEU A 18 4.44 -11.71 2.00
C LEU A 18 4.67 -10.74 0.84
N PRO A 19 4.35 -9.43 1.00
CA PRO A 19 4.67 -8.42 0.01
C PRO A 19 6.18 -8.14 -0.03
N PHE A 20 6.72 -7.90 -1.23
CA PHE A 20 8.16 -7.70 -1.47
C PHE A 20 8.43 -6.76 -2.66
N GLY A 21 9.71 -6.40 -2.83
CA GLY A 21 10.16 -5.58 -3.96
C GLY A 21 9.77 -4.09 -3.86
N CYS A 22 9.98 -3.35 -4.96
CA CYS A 22 9.78 -1.91 -5.00
C CYS A 22 8.29 -1.51 -4.92
N TYR A 23 7.40 -2.25 -5.59
CA TYR A 23 5.97 -1.92 -5.58
C TYR A 23 5.33 -2.09 -4.19
N ALA A 24 5.68 -3.15 -3.46
CA ALA A 24 5.26 -3.28 -2.06
C ALA A 24 5.70 -2.08 -1.21
N ARG A 25 6.94 -1.62 -1.42
CA ARG A 25 7.47 -0.45 -0.70
C ARG A 25 6.73 0.84 -1.08
N TYR A 26 6.43 1.06 -2.36
CA TYR A 26 5.66 2.22 -2.79
C TYR A 26 4.25 2.23 -2.21
N LEU A 27 3.59 1.06 -2.17
CA LEU A 27 2.27 0.91 -1.55
C LEU A 27 2.31 1.22 -0.06
N LEU A 28 3.27 0.65 0.68
CA LEU A 28 3.43 0.90 2.11
C LEU A 28 3.73 2.38 2.42
N LEU A 29 4.64 3.00 1.67
CA LEU A 29 4.95 4.42 1.83
C LEU A 29 3.72 5.30 1.58
N TRP A 30 2.94 4.98 0.55
CA TRP A 30 1.70 5.70 0.27
C TRP A 30 0.68 5.54 1.40
N VAL A 31 0.47 4.30 1.89
CA VAL A 31 -0.44 4.01 3.01
C VAL A 31 -0.03 4.79 4.25
N SER A 32 1.25 4.74 4.65
CA SER A 32 1.77 5.49 5.79
C SER A 32 1.59 7.00 5.61
N THR A 33 1.82 7.52 4.40
CA THR A 33 1.64 8.94 4.09
C THR A 33 0.18 9.37 4.25
N GLN A 34 -0.77 8.58 3.71
CA GLN A 34 -2.18 8.89 3.87
C GLN A 34 -2.63 8.78 5.32
N ALA A 35 -2.16 7.77 6.06
CA ALA A 35 -2.48 7.60 7.47
C ALA A 35 -2.04 8.82 8.30
N VAL A 36 -0.83 9.34 8.08
CA VAL A 36 -0.35 10.54 8.77
C VAL A 36 -1.17 11.79 8.39
N ARG A 37 -1.50 11.95 7.10
CA ARG A 37 -2.34 13.07 6.64
C ARG A 37 -3.75 13.02 7.23
N ASN A 38 -4.36 11.84 7.26
CA ASN A 38 -5.68 11.64 7.85
C ASN A 38 -5.65 11.86 9.37
N LYS A 39 -4.60 11.40 10.06
CA LYS A 39 -4.42 11.67 11.49
C LYS A 39 -4.34 13.18 11.76
N SER A 40 -3.57 13.92 10.95
CA SER A 40 -3.51 15.38 11.06
C SER A 40 -4.89 16.03 10.85
N LYS A 41 -5.68 15.59 9.86
CA LYS A 41 -7.04 16.10 9.66
C LYS A 41 -7.99 15.79 10.81
N LEU A 42 -7.89 14.58 11.36
CA LEU A 42 -8.66 14.13 12.53
C LEU A 42 -8.34 15.00 13.75
N ASP A 43 -7.06 15.25 14.01
CA ASP A 43 -6.60 16.05 15.16
C ASP A 43 -7.06 17.51 15.10
N ASN A 44 -7.25 18.03 13.89
CA ASN A 44 -7.79 19.36 13.65
C ASN A 44 -9.33 19.39 13.54
N GLY A 45 -10.01 18.27 13.77
CA GLY A 45 -11.48 18.19 13.77
C GLY A 45 -12.14 18.25 12.39
N PHE A 46 -11.39 18.04 11.30
CA PHE A 46 -11.94 18.12 9.93
C PHE A 46 -12.65 16.84 9.48
N ILE A 47 -12.30 15.69 10.07
CA ILE A 47 -12.84 14.37 9.71
C ILE A 47 -13.07 13.53 10.96
N THR A 48 -13.93 12.53 10.84
CA THR A 48 -14.21 11.53 11.87
C THR A 48 -13.13 10.47 11.95
N GLU A 49 -13.13 9.69 13.05
CA GLU A 49 -12.20 8.58 13.22
C GLU A 49 -12.40 7.49 12.15
N GLN A 50 -13.64 7.25 11.73
CA GLN A 50 -13.98 6.29 10.67
C GLN A 50 -13.40 6.73 9.32
N GLU A 51 -13.51 8.02 8.99
CA GLU A 51 -12.93 8.58 7.76
C GLU A 51 -11.41 8.55 7.80
N ALA A 52 -10.80 8.81 8.96
CA ALA A 52 -9.34 8.80 9.09
C ALA A 52 -8.74 7.42 8.79
N ARG A 53 -9.47 6.33 9.06
CA ARG A 53 -9.08 4.95 8.80
C ARG A 53 -9.40 4.47 7.37
N LYS A 54 -10.14 5.25 6.59
CA LYS A 54 -10.48 4.93 5.20
C LYS A 54 -9.43 5.51 4.25
N LEU A 55 -8.89 4.66 3.37
CA LEU A 55 -7.94 5.06 2.33
C LEU A 55 -8.55 4.88 0.95
N GLU A 56 -8.66 5.97 0.18
CA GLU A 56 -9.20 5.94 -1.17
C GLU A 56 -8.06 5.95 -2.21
N LEU A 57 -7.96 4.86 -2.98
CA LEU A 57 -6.92 4.70 -4.01
C LEU A 57 -7.26 5.51 -5.28
N GLY A 58 -8.56 5.71 -5.54
CA GLY A 58 -9.12 6.36 -6.73
C GLY A 58 -9.78 5.36 -7.69
N ASP A 59 -10.09 5.81 -8.90
CA ASP A 59 -11.06 5.15 -9.79
C ASP A 59 -10.50 3.99 -10.61
N SER A 60 -9.17 3.87 -10.71
CA SER A 60 -8.54 2.76 -11.43
C SER A 60 -7.12 2.49 -10.94
N GLN A 61 -6.67 1.24 -11.13
CA GLN A 61 -5.30 0.84 -10.84
C GLN A 61 -4.29 1.69 -11.63
N SER A 62 -4.57 1.98 -12.90
CA SER A 62 -3.69 2.80 -13.75
C SER A 62 -3.58 4.24 -13.23
N SER A 63 -4.68 4.85 -12.78
CA SER A 63 -4.67 6.18 -12.16
C SER A 63 -3.85 6.17 -10.87
N PHE A 64 -4.03 5.14 -10.04
CA PHE A 64 -3.28 5.00 -8.80
C PHE A 64 -1.77 4.78 -9.05
N MET A 65 -1.41 3.95 -10.03
CA MET A 65 -0.01 3.76 -10.44
C MET A 65 0.64 5.07 -10.88
N LYS A 66 -0.07 5.90 -11.65
CA LYS A 66 0.41 7.24 -12.03
C LYS A 66 0.66 8.14 -10.82
N LYS A 67 -0.23 8.13 -9.81
CA LYS A 67 -0.01 8.88 -8.55
C LYS A 67 1.26 8.43 -7.80
N LEU A 68 1.64 7.17 -7.96
CA LEU A 68 2.87 6.61 -7.40
C LEU A 68 4.11 6.78 -8.31
N GLY A 69 3.98 7.48 -9.45
CA GLY A 69 5.06 7.65 -10.41
C GLY A 69 5.41 6.39 -11.21
N VAL A 70 4.51 5.40 -11.25
CA VAL A 70 4.71 4.13 -11.97
C VAL A 70 3.99 4.20 -13.32
N ARG A 71 4.71 3.91 -14.41
CA ARG A 71 4.12 3.78 -15.75
C ARG A 71 3.03 2.70 -15.74
N SER A 72 1.84 2.98 -16.26
CA SER A 72 0.76 2.01 -16.36
C SER A 72 0.74 1.34 -17.74
N SER A 73 1.58 0.32 -17.97
CA SER A 73 1.59 -0.46 -19.21
C SER A 73 1.39 -1.96 -18.97
N GLY A 74 0.72 -2.61 -19.92
CA GLY A 74 0.54 -4.07 -19.96
C GLY A 74 1.66 -4.77 -20.75
N GLY A 75 1.40 -6.02 -21.14
CA GLY A 75 2.36 -6.89 -21.83
C GLY A 75 3.23 -7.69 -20.87
N GLU A 76 4.04 -8.60 -21.42
CA GLU A 76 4.91 -9.52 -20.67
C GLU A 76 5.86 -8.78 -19.71
N ASN A 77 6.40 -7.64 -20.15
CA ASN A 77 7.29 -6.78 -19.36
C ASN A 77 6.58 -5.58 -18.71
N GLY A 78 5.25 -5.60 -18.67
CA GLY A 78 4.42 -4.51 -18.15
C GLY A 78 4.34 -4.51 -16.62
N PRO A 79 4.47 -3.34 -15.95
CA PRO A 79 4.45 -3.25 -14.49
C PRO A 79 3.06 -3.50 -13.86
N ILE A 80 1.98 -3.49 -14.65
CA ILE A 80 0.60 -3.65 -14.13
C ILE A 80 0.41 -4.98 -13.40
N GLY A 81 0.93 -6.07 -13.95
CA GLY A 81 0.80 -7.42 -13.36
C GLY A 81 1.52 -7.53 -12.02
N PRO A 82 2.85 -7.30 -11.98
CA PRO A 82 3.62 -7.32 -10.73
C PRO A 82 3.12 -6.32 -9.69
N PHE A 83 2.69 -5.12 -10.10
CA PHE A 83 2.11 -4.15 -9.18
C PHE A 83 0.82 -4.66 -8.54
N LYS A 84 -0.08 -5.25 -9.35
CA LYS A 84 -1.34 -5.84 -8.87
C LYS A 84 -1.10 -7.02 -7.93
N ASP A 85 -0.08 -7.83 -8.20
CA ASP A 85 0.33 -8.92 -7.33
C ASP A 85 0.76 -8.39 -5.94
N GLN A 86 1.59 -7.35 -5.89
CA GLN A 86 2.01 -6.75 -4.62
C GLN A 86 0.84 -6.08 -3.88
N MET A 87 -0.12 -5.46 -4.59
CA MET A 87 -1.35 -4.98 -3.96
C MET A 87 -2.16 -6.11 -3.33
N ARG A 88 -2.31 -7.25 -4.02
CA ARG A 88 -3.01 -8.42 -3.47
C ARG A 88 -2.29 -8.96 -2.24
N ARG A 89 -0.96 -9.03 -2.25
CA ARG A 89 -0.18 -9.46 -1.09
C ARG A 89 -0.32 -8.55 0.13
N LEU A 90 -0.52 -7.26 -0.10
CA LEU A 90 -0.62 -6.29 0.98
C LEU A 90 -2.04 -6.14 1.53
N PHE A 91 -3.06 -6.21 0.67
CA PHE A 91 -4.44 -5.85 1.05
C PHE A 91 -5.41 -7.03 1.11
N LYS A 92 -5.03 -8.21 0.62
CA LYS A 92 -5.86 -9.42 0.75
C LYS A 92 -5.61 -10.03 2.13
N THR A 93 -6.49 -9.66 3.07
CA THR A 93 -6.61 -10.32 4.38
C THR A 93 -7.92 -11.10 4.39
#